data_AF-A0A6N8W1B8-F1
#
_entry.id   AF-A0A6N8W1B8-F1
#
_cell.length_a   1.000
_cell.length_b   1.000
_cell.length_c   1.000
_cell.angle_alpha   90.00
_cell.angle_beta   90.00
_cell.angle_gamma   90.00
#
_symmetry.space_group_name_H-M   'P 1'
#
loop_
_entity.id
_entity.type
_entity.pdbx_description
1 polymer ?
#
loop_
_entity_poly.entity_id
_entity_poly.type
_entity_poly.pdbx_seq_one_letter_code
_entity_poly.pdbx_strand_id
1 'polypeptide(L)'
;MKFTFVGFQGSSDLTTLPDTWAKFGASALAELPDHSCVYVPDGVGVTHFIGVPSANILAHIPMEDFDSLEVEYEFPKTRILTAETEEELARKIYEFWTKDHYEVEHAIPGGIEIHKVDQQGRSYAELILTLSE
;
A
#
# COMPACT_ATOMS: atom_id res chain seq x y z
N MET A 1 -10.72 11.69 -6.61
CA MET A 1 -9.34 11.90 -6.13
C MET A 1 -8.47 10.81 -6.71
N LYS A 2 -7.36 11.20 -7.34
CA LYS A 2 -6.51 10.30 -8.12
C LYS A 2 -5.17 10.11 -7.42
N PHE A 3 -4.73 8.87 -7.31
CA PHE A 3 -3.45 8.46 -6.75
C PHE A 3 -2.69 7.66 -7.80
N THR A 4 -1.42 7.97 -7.97
CA THR A 4 -0.54 7.29 -8.92
C THR A 4 0.68 6.77 -8.18
N PHE A 5 0.93 5.48 -8.30
CA PHE A 5 2.01 4.74 -7.66
C PHE A 5 2.97 4.16 -8.70
N VAL A 6 4.19 3.91 -8.24
CA VAL A 6 5.28 3.32 -9.02
C VAL A 6 5.91 2.22 -8.17
N GLY A 7 6.12 1.04 -8.74
CA GLY A 7 6.57 -0.10 -7.97
C GLY A 7 6.41 -1.42 -8.70
N PHE A 8 5.92 -2.43 -8.00
CA PHE A 8 5.78 -3.80 -8.50
C PHE A 8 4.38 -4.33 -8.29
N GLN A 9 3.81 -4.87 -9.35
CA GLN A 9 2.58 -5.64 -9.25
C GLN A 9 2.87 -7.06 -8.74
N GLY A 10 2.09 -7.49 -7.76
CA GLY A 10 2.05 -8.86 -7.26
C GLY A 10 0.87 -9.66 -7.80
N SER A 11 0.78 -10.91 -7.36
CA SER A 11 -0.28 -11.82 -7.79
C SER A 11 -1.54 -11.70 -6.91
N SER A 12 -2.63 -12.35 -7.33
CA SER A 12 -3.84 -12.49 -6.51
C SER A 12 -3.69 -13.50 -5.37
N ASP A 13 -2.57 -14.23 -5.31
CA ASP A 13 -2.22 -15.11 -4.20
C ASP A 13 -1.44 -14.30 -3.14
N LEU A 14 -2.13 -13.94 -2.07
CA LEU A 14 -1.59 -13.10 -1.00
C LEU A 14 -0.47 -13.79 -0.20
N THR A 15 -0.25 -15.10 -0.38
CA THR A 15 0.95 -15.76 0.17
C THR A 15 2.24 -15.26 -0.48
N THR A 16 2.14 -14.65 -1.68
CA THR A 16 3.27 -14.03 -2.42
C THR A 16 3.52 -12.56 -2.05
N LEU A 17 2.73 -11.99 -1.14
CA LEU A 17 2.90 -10.63 -0.64
C LEU A 17 4.31 -10.38 -0.07
N PRO A 18 4.90 -11.28 0.75
CA PRO A 18 6.27 -11.12 1.25
C PRO A 18 7.33 -11.07 0.14
N ASP A 19 7.15 -11.86 -0.93
CA ASP A 19 8.09 -11.87 -2.06
C ASP A 19 8.08 -10.54 -2.82
N THR A 20 6.90 -9.93 -2.93
CA THR A 20 6.73 -8.63 -3.58
C THR A 20 7.35 -7.51 -2.73
N TRP A 21 7.18 -7.56 -1.40
CA TRP A 21 7.89 -6.67 -0.47
C TRP A 21 9.41 -6.85 -0.54
N ALA A 22 9.90 -8.09 -0.64
CA ALA A 22 11.33 -8.37 -0.80
C ALA A 22 11.88 -7.81 -2.11
N LYS A 23 11.14 -7.95 -3.22
CA LYS A 23 11.50 -7.35 -4.51
C LYS A 23 11.53 -5.81 -4.43
N PHE A 24 10.52 -5.22 -3.79
CA PHE A 24 10.49 -3.78 -3.54
C PHE A 24 11.69 -3.30 -2.71
N GLY A 25 11.99 -3.99 -1.61
CA GLY A 25 13.11 -3.69 -0.71
C GLY A 25 14.51 -3.80 -1.35
N ALA A 26 14.63 -4.53 -2.46
CA ALA A 26 15.88 -4.62 -3.23
C ALA A 26 16.02 -3.55 -4.33
N SER A 27 15.03 -2.66 -4.46
CA SER A 27 14.97 -1.66 -5.53
C SER A 27 15.36 -0.25 -5.06
N ALA A 28 15.61 0.65 -6.01
CA ALA A 28 15.87 2.06 -5.74
C ALA A 28 14.68 2.81 -5.10
N LEU A 29 13.47 2.24 -5.15
CA LEU A 29 12.28 2.85 -4.55
C LEU A 29 12.22 2.67 -3.02
N ALA A 30 12.94 1.70 -2.47
CA ALA A 30 12.93 1.40 -1.03
C ALA A 30 13.58 2.47 -0.16
N GLU A 31 14.35 3.39 -0.77
CA GLU A 31 14.97 4.53 -0.11
C GLU A 31 14.05 5.76 -0.07
N LEU A 32 12.87 5.70 -0.71
CA LEU A 32 11.92 6.79 -0.79
C LEU A 32 10.86 6.70 0.32
N PRO A 33 10.30 7.82 0.77
CA PRO A 33 9.24 7.81 1.78
C PRO A 33 7.91 7.29 1.20
N ASP A 34 7.00 6.99 2.13
CA ASP A 34 5.61 6.61 1.86
C ASP A 34 5.47 5.28 1.10
N HIS A 35 6.18 4.25 1.58
CA HIS A 35 5.99 2.87 1.10
C HIS A 35 4.51 2.50 1.17
N SER A 36 3.98 1.96 0.09
CA SER A 36 2.55 1.78 -0.08
C SER A 36 2.23 0.36 -0.56
N CYS A 37 1.13 -0.18 -0.07
CA CYS A 37 0.49 -1.39 -0.59
C CYS A 37 -0.93 -1.02 -1.07
N VAL A 38 -1.23 -1.29 -2.34
CA VAL A 38 -2.54 -1.06 -2.95
C VAL A 38 -3.17 -2.41 -3.27
N TYR A 39 -4.38 -2.64 -2.78
CA TYR A 39 -5.16 -3.84 -3.05
C TYR A 39 -6.08 -3.58 -4.25
N VAL A 40 -5.77 -4.18 -5.40
CA VAL A 40 -6.44 -3.93 -6.69
C VAL A 40 -7.33 -5.13 -7.06
N PRO A 41 -8.63 -4.91 -7.31
CA PRO A 41 -9.55 -5.97 -7.69
C PRO A 41 -9.31 -6.37 -9.14
N ASP A 42 -9.18 -7.66 -9.43
CA ASP A 42 -8.96 -8.16 -10.80
C ASP A 42 -10.21 -8.83 -11.40
N GLY A 43 -11.33 -8.82 -10.68
CA GLY A 43 -12.60 -9.44 -11.08
C GLY A 43 -12.74 -10.92 -10.70
N VAL A 44 -11.68 -11.54 -10.18
CA VAL A 44 -11.69 -12.92 -9.65
C VAL A 44 -11.28 -12.95 -8.17
N GLY A 45 -10.42 -12.04 -7.77
CA GLY A 45 -9.94 -11.80 -6.41
C GLY A 45 -9.30 -10.41 -6.30
N VAL A 46 -8.21 -10.31 -5.53
CA VAL A 46 -7.50 -9.06 -5.25
C VAL A 46 -6.00 -9.28 -5.49
N THR A 47 -5.45 -8.59 -6.47
CA THR A 47 -4.00 -8.43 -6.63
C THR A 47 -3.48 -7.34 -5.70
N HIS A 48 -2.19 -7.36 -5.37
CA HIS A 48 -1.53 -6.25 -4.66
C HIS A 48 -0.52 -5.52 -5.55
N PHE A 49 -0.29 -4.26 -5.23
CA PHE A 49 0.77 -3.44 -5.82
C PHE A 49 1.57 -2.79 -4.70
N ILE A 50 2.88 -3.00 -4.68
CA ILE A 50 3.77 -2.41 -3.68
C ILE A 50 4.65 -1.38 -4.35
N GLY A 51 4.70 -0.17 -3.79
CA GLY A 51 5.42 0.93 -4.39
C GLY A 51 5.45 2.18 -3.54
N VAL A 52 5.66 3.31 -4.20
CA VAL A 52 5.59 4.65 -3.59
C VAL A 52 4.73 5.57 -4.43
N PRO A 53 4.18 6.66 -3.87
CA PRO A 53 3.53 7.71 -4.64
C PRO A 53 4.48 8.26 -5.72
N SER A 54 3.98 8.41 -6.93
CA SER A 54 4.73 8.99 -8.07
C SER A 54 5.31 10.37 -7.76
N ALA A 55 4.67 11.13 -6.87
CA ALA A 55 5.14 12.44 -6.40
C ALA A 55 6.45 12.37 -5.59
N ASN A 56 6.78 11.19 -5.03
CA ASN A 56 8.00 10.98 -4.24
C ASN A 56 9.19 10.51 -5.09
N ILE A 57 8.96 10.21 -6.38
CA ILE A 57 10.01 9.72 -7.28
C ILE A 57 11.01 10.83 -7.59
N LEU A 58 12.28 10.53 -7.39
CA LEU A 58 13.39 11.41 -7.74
C LEU A 58 13.76 11.25 -9.21
N ALA A 59 14.08 12.36 -9.88
CA ALA A 59 14.34 12.40 -11.34
C ALA A 59 15.47 11.47 -11.85
N HIS A 60 16.31 10.93 -10.97
CA HIS A 60 17.41 10.02 -11.34
C HIS A 60 17.03 8.54 -11.25
N ILE A 61 15.84 8.20 -10.76
CA ILE A 61 15.38 6.81 -10.67
C ILE A 61 14.88 6.39 -12.07
N PRO A 62 15.41 5.29 -12.65
CA PRO A 62 15.01 4.80 -13.96
C PRO A 62 13.60 4.21 -13.89
N MET A 63 12.61 4.92 -14.42
CA MET A 63 11.20 4.55 -14.32
C MET A 63 10.84 3.31 -15.15
N GLU A 64 11.64 3.00 -16.16
CA GLU A 64 11.47 1.84 -17.04
C GLU A 64 11.59 0.48 -16.34
N ASP A 65 12.19 0.45 -15.14
CA ASP A 65 12.38 -0.77 -14.36
C ASP A 65 11.15 -1.11 -13.47
N PHE A 66 10.12 -0.26 -13.49
CA PHE A 66 8.99 -0.32 -12.57
C PHE A 66 7.63 -0.30 -13.28
N ASP A 67 6.65 -0.93 -12.64
CA ASP A 67 5.25 -0.84 -13.01
C ASP A 67 4.65 0.49 -12.50
N SER A 68 3.55 0.94 -13.11
CA SER A 68 2.77 2.08 -12.62
C SER A 68 1.31 1.69 -12.43
N LEU A 69 0.74 2.14 -11.32
CA LEU A 69 -0.66 1.93 -10.98
C LEU A 69 -1.33 3.28 -10.74
N GLU A 70 -2.51 3.45 -11.33
CA GLU A 70 -3.38 4.59 -11.09
C GLU A 70 -4.70 4.10 -10.50
N VAL A 71 -5.09 4.70 -9.38
CA VAL A 71 -6.37 4.44 -8.72
C VAL A 71 -7.11 5.74 -8.46
N GLU A 72 -8.41 5.75 -8.74
CA GLU A 72 -9.25 6.92 -8.59
C GLU A 72 -10.47 6.61 -7.72
N TYR A 73 -10.67 7.43 -6.69
CA TYR A 73 -11.79 7.33 -5.75
C TYR A 73 -12.64 8.58 -5.78
N GLU A 74 -13.95 8.41 -5.93
CA GLU A 74 -14.88 9.54 -5.89
C GLU A 74 -14.96 10.13 -4.47
N PHE A 75 -15.05 9.27 -3.44
CA PHE A 75 -15.19 9.66 -2.03
C PHE A 75 -14.20 8.90 -1.13
N PRO A 76 -12.90 9.19 -1.19
CA PRO A 76 -11.93 8.52 -0.32
C PRO A 76 -12.17 8.90 1.15
N LYS A 77 -12.13 7.90 2.04
CA LYS A 77 -12.03 8.12 3.48
C LYS A 77 -10.65 7.70 3.96
N THR A 78 -10.03 8.55 4.77
CA THR A 78 -8.71 8.28 5.34
C THR A 78 -8.81 7.90 6.81
N ARG A 79 -8.09 6.86 7.22
CA ARG A 79 -7.93 6.46 8.63
C ARG A 79 -6.45 6.36 8.97
N ILE A 80 -6.07 6.93 10.12
CA ILE A 80 -4.70 6.88 10.61
C ILE A 80 -4.59 5.79 11.68
N LEU A 81 -3.61 4.91 11.52
CA LEU A 81 -3.21 3.94 12.54
C LEU A 81 -1.82 4.29 13.05
N THR A 82 -1.70 4.45 14.37
CA THR A 82 -0.42 4.68 15.05
C THR A 82 -0.07 3.50 15.94
N ALA A 83 1.21 3.27 16.17
CA ALA A 83 1.70 2.27 17.08
C ALA A 83 3.05 2.69 17.69
N GLU A 84 3.44 2.05 18.79
CA GLU A 84 4.73 2.33 19.43
C GLU A 84 5.88 1.56 18.75
N THR A 85 5.57 0.44 18.08
CA THR A 85 6.53 -0.37 17.32
C THR A 85 6.01 -0.71 15.92
N GLU A 86 6.93 -1.02 15.01
CA GLU A 86 6.58 -1.45 13.65
C GLU A 86 5.82 -2.78 13.63
N GLU A 87 6.18 -3.71 14.51
CA GLU A 87 5.48 -4.99 14.67
C GLU A 87 4.03 -4.78 15.12
N GLU A 88 3.81 -3.85 16.05
CA GLU A 88 2.46 -3.50 16.50
C GLU A 88 1.68 -2.79 15.40
N LEU A 89 2.33 -1.92 14.62
CA LEU A 89 1.72 -1.25 13.47
C LEU A 89 1.29 -2.27 12.41
N ALA A 90 2.18 -3.18 12.03
CA ALA A 90 1.89 -4.25 11.06
C ALA A 90 0.71 -5.13 11.53
N ARG A 91 0.68 -5.49 12.82
CA ARG A 91 -0.45 -6.22 13.41
C ARG A 91 -1.75 -5.41 13.33
N LYS A 92 -1.73 -4.12 13.67
CA LYS A 92 -2.92 -3.25 13.61
C LYS A 92 -3.46 -3.11 12.19
N ILE A 93 -2.59 -3.03 11.19
CA ILE A 93 -2.99 -2.95 9.79
C ILE A 93 -3.58 -4.29 9.34
N TYR A 94 -2.92 -5.41 9.66
CA TYR A 94 -3.44 -6.73 9.40
C TYR A 94 -4.82 -6.96 10.05
N GLU A 95 -4.99 -6.57 11.32
CA GLU A 95 -6.27 -6.62 12.02
C GLU A 95 -7.32 -5.71 11.38
N PHE A 96 -6.96 -4.51 10.96
CA PHE A 96 -7.88 -3.60 10.28
C PHE A 96 -8.43 -4.23 9.00
N TRP A 97 -7.54 -4.80 8.17
CA TRP A 97 -7.96 -5.48 6.96
C TRP A 97 -8.78 -6.72 7.31
N THR A 98 -8.26 -7.67 8.10
CA THR A 98 -8.93 -8.95 8.40
C THR A 98 -10.20 -8.90 9.23
N LYS A 99 -10.26 -8.08 10.29
CA LYS A 99 -11.29 -8.15 11.33
C LYS A 99 -12.40 -7.12 11.12
N ASP A 100 -12.01 -5.90 10.78
CA ASP A 100 -12.96 -4.79 10.66
C ASP A 100 -13.53 -4.68 9.24
N HIS A 101 -12.83 -5.19 8.23
CA HIS A 101 -13.14 -4.94 6.82
C HIS A 101 -12.76 -6.08 5.87
N TYR A 102 -13.20 -7.32 6.17
CA TYR A 102 -13.12 -8.54 5.34
C TYR A 102 -11.85 -9.38 5.53
N GLU A 103 -11.98 -10.71 5.56
CA GLU A 103 -10.83 -11.65 5.51
C GLU A 103 -9.80 -11.15 4.50
N VAL A 104 -8.49 -11.25 4.73
CA VAL A 104 -7.50 -10.64 3.81
C VAL A 104 -7.66 -11.15 2.35
N GLU A 105 -8.28 -12.33 2.16
CA GLU A 105 -8.75 -12.90 0.88
C GLU A 105 -9.92 -12.13 0.20
N HIS A 106 -10.52 -11.20 0.93
CA HIS A 106 -11.68 -10.37 0.62
C HIS A 106 -11.45 -8.88 0.94
N ALA A 107 -10.20 -8.47 1.22
CA ALA A 107 -9.81 -7.10 1.55
C ALA A 107 -10.50 -6.09 0.61
N ILE A 108 -10.96 -4.94 1.15
CA ILE A 108 -11.73 -3.95 0.38
C ILE A 108 -11.04 -3.71 -0.97
N PRO A 109 -11.67 -4.13 -2.07
CA PRO A 109 -11.30 -3.76 -3.42
C PRO A 109 -10.92 -2.27 -3.53
N GLY A 110 -9.66 -1.94 -3.77
CA GLY A 110 -9.19 -0.54 -3.83
C GLY A 110 -8.73 0.04 -2.48
N GLY A 111 -8.41 -0.75 -1.47
CA GLY A 111 -7.74 -0.25 -0.27
C GLY A 111 -6.30 0.21 -0.56
N ILE A 112 -5.88 1.35 0.01
CA ILE A 112 -4.48 1.79 0.00
C ILE A 112 -3.97 1.83 1.44
N GLU A 113 -2.81 1.23 1.67
CA GLU A 113 -2.00 1.35 2.89
C GLU A 113 -0.74 2.14 2.57
N ILE A 114 -0.47 3.21 3.31
CA ILE A 114 0.75 4.02 3.17
C ILE A 114 1.48 4.08 4.50
N HIS A 115 2.68 3.52 4.56
CA HIS A 115 3.56 3.55 5.73
C HIS A 115 4.36 4.85 5.74
N LYS A 116 4.23 5.60 6.83
CA LYS A 116 4.81 6.93 6.99
C LYS A 116 5.58 7.03 8.31
N VAL A 117 6.45 8.02 8.39
CA VAL A 117 7.20 8.37 9.59
C VAL A 117 6.86 9.80 9.99
N ASP A 118 6.52 10.02 11.26
CA ASP A 118 6.20 11.35 11.77
C ASP A 118 7.47 12.19 12.03
N GLN A 119 7.29 13.46 12.40
CA GLN A 119 8.43 14.35 12.69
C GLN A 119 9.30 13.90 13.88
N GLN A 120 8.81 12.96 14.69
CA GLN A 120 9.51 12.40 15.85
C GLN A 120 10.16 11.05 15.52
N GLY A 121 10.08 10.60 14.27
CA GLY A 121 10.64 9.32 13.83
C GLY A 121 9.75 8.11 14.10
N ARG A 122 8.47 8.31 14.44
CA ARG A 122 7.54 7.21 14.75
C ARG A 122 6.78 6.77 13.51
N SER A 123 6.75 5.47 13.29
CA SER A 123 6.02 4.86 12.17
C SER A 123 4.52 4.88 12.41
N TYR A 124 3.76 5.24 11.37
CA TYR A 124 2.30 5.18 11.35
C TYR A 124 1.83 4.79 9.95
N ALA A 125 0.57 4.37 9.83
CA ALA A 125 -0.03 4.04 8.55
C ALA A 125 -1.23 4.94 8.26
N GLU A 126 -1.28 5.44 7.03
CA GLU A 126 -2.44 6.10 6.45
C GLU A 126 -3.18 5.10 5.55
N LEU A 127 -4.41 4.77 5.93
CA LEU A 127 -5.28 3.87 5.19
C LEU A 127 -6.32 4.68 4.41
N ILE A 128 -6.37 4.51 3.10
CA ILE A 128 -7.33 5.16 2.21
C ILE A 128 -8.33 4.12 1.73
N LEU A 129 -9.61 4.41 1.92
CA LEU A 129 -10.70 3.45 1.75
C LEU A 129 -11.73 3.96 0.76
N THR A 130 -12.25 3.05 -0.05
CA THR A 130 -13.43 3.25 -0.91
C THR A 130 -14.67 2.79 -0.16
N LEU A 131 -15.18 3.60 0.76
CA LEU A 131 -16.43 3.28 1.42
C LEU A 131 -17.58 3.74 0.53
N SER A 132 -18.43 2.79 0.10
CA SER A 132 -19.77 3.12 -0.37
C SER A 132 -20.55 3.77 0.78
N GLU A 133 -21.33 4.81 0.47
CA GLU A 133 -22.21 5.48 1.45
C GLU A 133 -23.19 4.52 2.13
#